data_AF-A0A2N0VXG6-F1
#
_entry.id   AF-A0A2N0VXG6-F1
#
_cell.length_a   1.000
_cell.length_b   1.000
_cell.length_c   1.000
_cell.angle_alpha   90.00
_cell.angle_beta   90.00
_cell.angle_gamma   90.00
#
_symmetry.space_group_name_H-M   'P 1'
#
loop_
_entity.id
_entity.type
_entity.pdbx_description
1 polymer ?
#
loop_
_entity_poly.entity_id
_entity_poly.type
_entity_poly.pdbx_seq_one_letter_code
_entity_poly.pdbx_strand_id
1 'polypeptide(L)'
;MKNEIDIDELLADTWLAVVQLRNGVVAEEGDELYARCRAQVERTQDQLKLAGYDEESIEHITYAQCALLDETALGRQQSGNPPDNGHLAWQRAPLQARFFGSLQAGKALYERIRTVLRQPAPDIAVLTCFHRVLLLGFHGQYGAQAINLQQREQTLEALTERVMPFKVALPGTLLSKTGRVRGNALLRSPWSWVLIAIVVVAGVWWGGHLWLQHAISQQLPGLH
;
A
#
# COMPACT_ATOMS: atom_id res chain seq x y z
N MET A 1 -32.10 -7.12 -18.31
CA MET A 1 -30.98 -7.17 -19.28
C MET A 1 -29.81 -6.52 -18.58
N LYS A 2 -28.64 -7.17 -18.59
CA LYS A 2 -27.43 -6.65 -17.94
C LYS A 2 -26.93 -5.43 -18.73
N ASN A 3 -26.80 -4.29 -18.06
CA ASN A 3 -26.12 -3.13 -18.63
C ASN A 3 -24.63 -3.23 -18.31
N GLU A 4 -23.79 -3.01 -19.31
CA GLU A 4 -22.34 -3.02 -19.14
C GLU A 4 -21.92 -1.79 -18.31
N ILE A 5 -21.31 -2.03 -17.15
CA ILE A 5 -20.75 -0.98 -16.28
C ILE A 5 -19.23 -0.91 -16.49
N ASP A 6 -18.70 0.31 -16.61
CA ASP A 6 -17.27 0.56 -16.48
C ASP A 6 -16.83 0.46 -15.02
N ILE A 7 -16.04 -0.55 -14.71
CA ILE A 7 -15.54 -0.82 -13.36
C ILE A 7 -14.54 0.24 -12.89
N ASP A 8 -13.78 0.84 -13.81
CA ASP A 8 -12.84 1.89 -13.46
C ASP A 8 -13.58 3.17 -13.02
N GLU A 9 -14.71 3.49 -13.68
CA GLU A 9 -15.61 4.58 -13.29
C GLU A 9 -16.34 4.27 -11.98
N LEU A 10 -16.92 3.06 -11.87
CA LEU A 10 -17.66 2.62 -10.69
C LEU A 10 -16.83 2.71 -9.40
N LEU A 11 -15.56 2.28 -9.48
CA LEU A 11 -14.66 2.16 -8.32
C LEU A 11 -13.66 3.33 -8.21
N ALA A 12 -13.81 4.39 -9.00
CA ALA A 12 -12.88 5.52 -9.04
C ALA A 12 -12.57 6.10 -7.65
N ASP A 13 -13.60 6.32 -6.83
CA ASP A 13 -13.45 6.86 -5.47
C ASP A 13 -12.71 5.89 -4.53
N THR A 14 -12.91 4.58 -4.72
CA THR A 14 -12.16 3.54 -3.98
C THR A 14 -10.70 3.56 -4.39
N TRP A 15 -10.41 3.59 -5.69
CA TRP A 15 -9.04 3.63 -6.21
C TRP A 15 -8.31 4.87 -5.70
N LEU A 16 -8.96 6.04 -5.71
CA LEU A 16 -8.40 7.27 -5.18
C LEU A 16 -8.09 7.16 -3.68
N ALA A 17 -9.03 6.65 -2.87
CA ALA A 17 -8.82 6.47 -1.44
C ALA A 17 -7.62 5.53 -1.15
N VAL A 18 -7.51 4.43 -1.90
CA VAL A 18 -6.38 3.49 -1.77
C VAL A 18 -5.05 4.16 -2.11
N VAL A 19 -4.98 4.91 -3.22
CA VAL A 19 -3.76 5.62 -3.63
C VAL A 19 -3.36 6.68 -2.60
N GLN A 20 -4.30 7.45 -2.07
CA GLN A 20 -4.04 8.44 -1.02
C GLN A 20 -3.48 7.79 0.26
N LEU A 21 -4.12 6.72 0.72
CA LEU A 21 -3.70 6.00 1.92
C LEU A 21 -2.32 5.36 1.77
N ARG A 22 -2.01 4.79 0.60
CA ARG A 22 -0.68 4.21 0.30
C ARG A 22 0.42 5.26 0.21
N ASN A 23 0.09 6.48 -0.19
CA ASN A 23 1.03 7.60 -0.24
C ASN A 23 1.22 8.32 1.12
N GLY A 24 0.63 7.79 2.19
CA GLY A 24 0.85 8.28 3.55
C GLY A 24 0.00 9.50 3.94
N VAL A 25 -1.10 9.76 3.23
CA VAL A 25 -2.11 10.73 3.70
C VAL A 25 -2.68 10.21 5.03
N VAL A 26 -2.49 11.00 6.08
CA VAL A 26 -2.93 10.64 7.44
C VAL A 26 -4.45 10.72 7.51
N ALA A 27 -5.08 9.67 8.05
CA ALA A 27 -6.51 9.65 8.31
C ALA A 27 -6.78 10.16 9.75
N GLU A 28 -6.71 11.48 9.95
CA GLU A 28 -6.99 12.10 11.25
C GLU A 28 -8.43 11.81 11.71
N GLU A 29 -9.39 11.87 10.77
CA GLU A 29 -10.80 11.51 10.95
C GLU A 29 -11.05 10.06 10.53
N GLY A 30 -10.45 9.14 11.27
CA GLY A 30 -10.45 7.71 10.94
C GLY A 30 -11.83 7.06 10.78
N ASP A 31 -12.76 7.40 11.67
CA ASP A 31 -14.13 6.88 11.64
C ASP A 31 -14.91 7.42 10.44
N GLU A 32 -14.65 8.66 10.00
CA GLU A 32 -15.27 9.24 8.81
C GLU A 32 -14.73 8.62 7.52
N LEU A 33 -13.42 8.40 7.43
CA LEU A 33 -12.81 7.64 6.34
C LEU A 33 -13.42 6.24 6.25
N TYR A 34 -13.57 5.54 7.39
CA TYR A 34 -14.20 4.23 7.44
C TYR A 34 -15.65 4.27 6.96
N ALA A 35 -16.44 5.21 7.47
CA ALA A 35 -17.84 5.39 7.06
C ALA A 35 -17.97 5.68 5.57
N ARG A 36 -17.08 6.51 5.01
CA ARG A 36 -17.03 6.81 3.57
C ARG A 36 -16.70 5.57 2.75
N CYS A 37 -15.65 4.84 3.09
CA CYS A 37 -15.27 3.60 2.39
C CYS A 37 -16.38 2.54 2.48
N ARG A 38 -17.07 2.44 3.61
CA ARG A 38 -18.25 1.57 3.76
C ARG A 38 -19.37 1.98 2.81
N ALA A 39 -19.72 3.27 2.78
CA ALA A 39 -20.77 3.78 1.88
C ALA A 39 -20.40 3.57 0.41
N GLN A 40 -19.11 3.62 0.05
CA GLN A 40 -18.64 3.27 -1.30
C GLN A 40 -18.94 1.81 -1.65
N VAL A 41 -18.71 0.85 -0.72
CA VAL A 41 -19.02 -0.57 -0.95
C VAL A 41 -20.53 -0.80 -1.10
N GLU A 42 -21.34 -0.17 -0.24
CA GLU A 42 -22.80 -0.24 -0.31
C GLU A 42 -23.31 0.28 -1.66
N ARG A 43 -22.79 1.45 -2.10
CA ARG A 43 -23.11 2.03 -3.41
C ARG A 43 -22.70 1.12 -4.57
N THR A 44 -21.52 0.50 -4.51
CA THR A 44 -21.07 -0.48 -5.52
C THR A 44 -22.07 -1.63 -5.65
N GLN A 45 -22.51 -2.21 -4.53
CA GLN A 45 -23.51 -3.28 -4.54
C GLN A 45 -24.81 -2.83 -5.20
N ASP A 46 -25.33 -1.66 -4.82
CA ASP A 46 -26.60 -1.15 -5.35
C ASP A 46 -26.51 -0.85 -6.84
N GLN A 47 -25.41 -0.23 -7.30
CA GLN A 47 -25.22 0.08 -8.72
C GLN A 47 -25.08 -1.17 -9.58
N LEU A 48 -24.36 -2.20 -9.13
CA LEU A 48 -24.26 -3.48 -9.83
C LEU A 48 -25.61 -4.22 -9.88
N LYS A 49 -26.37 -4.24 -8.77
CA LYS A 49 -27.73 -4.80 -8.73
C LYS A 49 -28.66 -4.10 -9.72
N LEU A 50 -28.65 -2.76 -9.72
CA LEU A 50 -29.47 -1.95 -10.63
C LEU A 50 -29.12 -2.20 -12.10
N ALA A 51 -27.85 -2.45 -12.41
CA ALA A 51 -27.42 -2.82 -13.76
C ALA A 51 -27.67 -4.29 -14.12
N GLY A 52 -28.23 -5.10 -13.21
CA GLY A 52 -28.62 -6.48 -13.48
C GLY A 52 -27.46 -7.47 -13.48
N TYR A 53 -26.39 -7.21 -12.73
CA TYR A 53 -25.36 -8.20 -12.44
C TYR A 53 -25.91 -9.30 -11.53
N ASP A 54 -25.42 -10.52 -11.72
CA ASP A 54 -25.74 -11.65 -10.84
C ASP A 54 -25.05 -11.51 -9.47
N GLU A 55 -25.56 -12.24 -8.48
CA GLU A 55 -25.10 -12.17 -7.10
C GLU A 55 -23.63 -12.60 -6.94
N GLU A 56 -23.16 -13.59 -7.71
CA GLU A 56 -21.77 -14.05 -7.68
C GLU A 56 -20.82 -12.96 -8.17
N SER A 57 -21.15 -12.29 -9.27
CA SER A 57 -20.37 -11.16 -9.80
C SER A 57 -20.33 -9.97 -8.83
N ILE A 58 -21.47 -9.63 -8.22
CA ILE A 58 -21.56 -8.57 -7.20
C ILE A 58 -20.68 -8.93 -5.99
N GLU A 59 -20.77 -10.17 -5.52
CA GLU A 59 -19.98 -10.67 -4.40
C GLU A 59 -18.49 -10.60 -4.72
N HIS A 60 -18.06 -11.05 -5.90
CA HIS A 60 -16.66 -11.00 -6.30
C HIS A 60 -16.09 -9.58 -6.33
N ILE A 61 -16.81 -8.63 -6.94
CA ILE A 61 -16.36 -7.23 -7.06
C ILE A 61 -16.27 -6.59 -5.68
N THR A 62 -17.32 -6.73 -4.87
CA THR A 62 -17.38 -6.08 -3.54
C THR A 62 -16.46 -6.73 -2.52
N TYR A 63 -16.21 -8.04 -2.66
CA TYR A 63 -15.20 -8.75 -1.87
C TYR A 63 -13.80 -8.24 -2.18
N ALA A 64 -13.45 -8.08 -3.46
CA ALA A 64 -12.15 -7.56 -3.88
C ALA A 64 -11.95 -6.10 -3.46
N GLN A 65 -13.00 -5.28 -3.56
CA GLN A 65 -13.03 -3.90 -3.06
C GLN A 65 -12.71 -3.84 -1.56
N CYS A 66 -13.44 -4.61 -0.74
CA CYS A 66 -13.21 -4.68 0.70
C CYS A 66 -11.80 -5.18 1.04
N ALA A 67 -11.34 -6.23 0.36
CA ALA A 67 -10.00 -6.79 0.56
C ALA A 67 -8.89 -5.76 0.34
N LEU A 68 -8.99 -4.97 -0.74
CA LEU A 68 -8.01 -3.93 -1.03
C LEU A 68 -8.03 -2.80 0.00
N LEU A 69 -9.22 -2.34 0.40
CA LEU A 69 -9.40 -1.27 1.37
C LEU A 69 -8.87 -1.69 2.74
N ASP A 70 -9.25 -2.89 3.21
CA ASP A 70 -8.81 -3.43 4.49
C ASP A 70 -7.30 -3.64 4.50
N GLU A 71 -6.72 -4.21 3.44
CA GLU A 71 -5.27 -4.37 3.37
C GLU A 71 -4.53 -3.04 3.39
N THR A 72 -5.02 -2.09 2.62
CA THR A 72 -4.42 -0.75 2.55
C THR A 72 -4.54 -0.03 3.88
N ALA A 73 -5.66 -0.17 4.59
CA ALA A 73 -5.89 0.53 5.84
C ALA A 73 -5.11 -0.05 7.01
N LEU A 74 -5.09 -1.38 7.12
CA LEU A 74 -4.39 -2.09 8.18
C LEU A 74 -2.87 -2.15 7.90
N GLY A 75 -2.44 -2.06 6.64
CA GLY A 75 -1.05 -2.24 6.21
C GLY A 75 -0.14 -1.03 6.49
N ARG A 76 -0.72 0.14 6.79
CA ARG A 76 0.04 1.39 7.02
C ARG A 76 1.02 1.32 8.19
N GLN A 77 0.82 0.40 9.14
CA GLN A 77 1.72 0.21 10.29
C GLN A 77 3.14 -0.25 9.91
N GLN A 78 3.30 -0.87 8.75
CA GLN A 78 4.60 -1.34 8.27
C GLN A 78 5.57 -0.19 7.93
N SER A 79 5.09 1.06 7.91
CA SER A 79 5.91 2.26 7.66
C SER A 79 6.62 2.80 8.91
N GLY A 80 6.45 2.20 10.09
CA GLY A 80 7.09 2.65 11.34
C GLY A 80 6.44 3.88 12.01
N ASN A 81 5.28 4.31 11.52
CA ASN A 81 4.47 5.36 12.13
C ASN A 81 3.52 4.78 13.18
N PRO A 82 3.21 5.52 14.27
CA PRO A 82 2.19 5.11 15.24
C PRO A 82 0.81 4.91 14.55
N PRO A 83 -0.07 4.06 15.11
CA PRO A 83 -1.42 3.87 14.58
C PRO A 83 -2.20 5.18 14.56
N ASP A 84 -2.68 5.55 13.36
CA ASP A 84 -3.59 6.66 13.18
C ASP A 84 -5.03 6.25 13.55
N ASN A 85 -5.91 7.23 13.73
CA ASN A 85 -7.32 6.99 14.06
C ASN A 85 -7.99 6.09 13.01
N GLY A 86 -7.61 6.23 11.74
CA GLY A 86 -8.11 5.36 10.65
C GLY A 86 -7.74 3.90 10.87
N HIS A 87 -6.51 3.61 11.28
CA HIS A 87 -6.08 2.25 11.56
C HIS A 87 -6.89 1.63 12.70
N LEU A 88 -7.11 2.40 13.78
CA LEU A 88 -7.92 1.96 14.93
C LEU A 88 -9.38 1.67 14.54
N ALA A 89 -9.98 2.51 13.69
CA ALA A 89 -11.33 2.28 13.17
C ALA A 89 -11.42 0.94 12.42
N TRP A 90 -10.46 0.66 11.54
CA TRP A 90 -10.39 -0.60 10.79
C TRP A 90 -10.10 -1.82 11.66
N GLN A 91 -9.29 -1.69 12.72
CA GLN A 91 -9.02 -2.80 13.65
C GLN A 91 -10.27 -3.29 14.38
N ARG A 92 -11.21 -2.38 14.69
CA ARG A 92 -12.45 -2.75 15.40
C ARG A 92 -13.35 -3.66 14.56
N ALA A 93 -13.50 -3.32 13.26
CA ALA A 93 -14.34 -4.07 12.34
C ALA A 93 -13.85 -3.85 10.90
N PRO A 94 -12.98 -4.70 10.34
CA PRO A 94 -12.63 -4.65 8.92
C PRO A 94 -13.88 -4.76 8.05
N LEU A 95 -13.87 -4.14 6.86
CA LEU A 95 -15.01 -4.17 5.95
C LEU A 95 -15.36 -5.62 5.57
N GLN A 96 -14.36 -6.50 5.42
CA GLN A 96 -14.61 -7.91 5.12
C GLN A 96 -15.30 -8.66 6.24
N ALA A 97 -14.98 -8.37 7.50
CA ALA A 97 -15.70 -8.94 8.62
C ALA A 97 -17.17 -8.48 8.62
N ARG A 98 -17.40 -7.21 8.27
CA ARG A 98 -18.72 -6.59 8.27
C ARG A 98 -19.61 -7.06 7.10
N PHE A 99 -19.07 -7.17 5.89
CA PHE A 99 -19.84 -7.56 4.70
C PHE A 99 -19.86 -9.06 4.45
N PHE A 100 -18.84 -9.81 4.87
CA PHE A 100 -18.68 -11.23 4.54
C PHE A 100 -18.46 -12.14 5.76
N GLY A 101 -18.49 -11.61 6.99
CA GLY A 101 -18.33 -12.41 8.21
C GLY A 101 -16.97 -13.12 8.32
N SER A 102 -15.97 -12.71 7.54
CA SER A 102 -14.66 -13.39 7.45
C SER A 102 -13.51 -12.40 7.58
N LEU A 103 -12.46 -12.84 8.28
CA LEU A 103 -11.18 -12.14 8.40
C LEU A 103 -10.10 -12.73 7.46
N GLN A 104 -10.43 -13.75 6.66
CA GLN A 104 -9.46 -14.46 5.81
C GLN A 104 -9.38 -13.88 4.39
N ALA A 105 -9.29 -12.57 4.33
CA ALA A 105 -9.23 -11.75 3.13
C ALA A 105 -8.23 -12.22 2.07
N GLY A 106 -6.99 -12.37 2.51
CA GLY A 106 -5.81 -12.36 1.66
C GLY A 106 -5.69 -13.60 0.79
N LYS A 107 -5.81 -14.78 1.40
CA LYS A 107 -5.75 -16.06 0.68
C LYS A 107 -6.99 -16.30 -0.18
N ALA A 108 -8.16 -15.93 0.32
CA ALA A 108 -9.43 -16.19 -0.36
C ALA A 108 -9.60 -15.36 -1.64
N LEU A 109 -9.05 -14.14 -1.73
CA LEU A 109 -9.14 -13.38 -3.00
C LEU A 109 -8.38 -14.08 -4.14
N TYR A 110 -7.17 -14.59 -3.89
CA TYR A 110 -6.41 -15.32 -4.90
C TYR A 110 -7.08 -16.63 -5.33
N GLU A 111 -7.76 -17.31 -4.40
CA GLU A 111 -8.56 -18.48 -4.74
C GLU A 111 -9.76 -18.11 -5.63
N ARG A 112 -10.49 -17.04 -5.28
CA ARG A 112 -11.57 -16.50 -6.13
C ARG A 112 -11.07 -16.16 -7.53
N ILE A 113 -9.94 -15.47 -7.65
CA ILE A 113 -9.33 -15.14 -8.94
C ILE A 113 -9.06 -16.41 -9.76
N ARG A 114 -8.45 -17.43 -9.16
CA ARG A 114 -8.17 -18.71 -9.85
C ARG A 114 -9.42 -19.46 -10.26
N THR A 115 -10.48 -19.38 -9.47
CA THR A 115 -11.77 -20.02 -9.79
C THR A 115 -12.42 -19.32 -10.98
N VAL A 116 -12.52 -17.99 -10.95
CA VAL A 116 -13.12 -17.21 -12.05
C VAL A 116 -12.28 -17.34 -13.33
N LEU A 117 -10.95 -17.34 -13.25
CA LEU A 117 -10.08 -17.56 -14.42
C LEU A 117 -10.25 -18.95 -15.07
N ARG A 118 -10.78 -19.95 -14.35
CA ARG A 118 -11.05 -21.28 -14.90
C ARG A 118 -12.45 -21.42 -15.50
N GLN A 119 -13.33 -20.44 -15.29
CA GLN A 119 -14.64 -20.44 -15.92
C GLN A 119 -14.49 -20.28 -17.44
N PRO A 120 -15.37 -20.92 -18.25
CA PRO A 120 -15.30 -20.84 -19.71
C PRO A 120 -15.66 -19.46 -20.25
N ALA A 121 -16.53 -18.73 -19.55
CA ALA A 121 -16.99 -17.38 -19.93
C ALA A 121 -17.16 -16.52 -18.65
N PRO A 122 -16.06 -16.08 -18.02
CA PRO A 122 -16.11 -15.23 -16.83
C PRO A 122 -16.62 -13.83 -17.18
N ASP A 123 -17.26 -13.17 -16.21
CA ASP A 123 -17.66 -11.77 -16.35
C ASP A 123 -16.42 -10.86 -16.43
N ILE A 124 -16.29 -10.13 -17.54
CA ILE A 124 -15.18 -9.20 -17.79
C ILE A 124 -15.10 -8.12 -16.72
N ALA A 125 -16.23 -7.70 -16.14
CA ALA A 125 -16.24 -6.72 -15.06
C ALA A 125 -15.54 -7.25 -13.80
N VAL A 126 -15.78 -8.52 -13.46
CA VAL A 126 -15.13 -9.20 -12.33
C VAL A 126 -13.63 -9.32 -12.57
N LEU A 127 -13.23 -9.77 -13.77
CA LEU A 127 -11.82 -9.86 -14.14
C LEU A 127 -11.13 -8.49 -14.10
N THR A 128 -11.81 -7.45 -14.57
CA THR A 128 -11.32 -6.07 -14.54
C THR A 128 -11.09 -5.62 -13.10
N CYS A 129 -12.07 -5.83 -12.22
CA CYS A 129 -11.94 -5.49 -10.80
C CYS A 129 -10.73 -6.20 -10.16
N PHE A 130 -10.60 -7.51 -10.35
CA PHE A 130 -9.46 -8.28 -9.83
C PHE A 130 -8.12 -7.76 -10.35
N HIS A 131 -8.05 -7.45 -11.64
CA HIS A 131 -6.85 -6.88 -12.26
C HIS A 131 -6.46 -5.55 -11.62
N ARG A 132 -7.41 -4.63 -11.44
CA ARG A 132 -7.15 -3.32 -10.81
C ARG A 132 -6.73 -3.45 -9.35
N VAL A 133 -7.36 -4.34 -8.59
CA VAL A 133 -6.97 -4.63 -7.20
C VAL A 133 -5.52 -5.09 -7.12
N LEU A 134 -5.09 -5.98 -8.02
CA LEU A 134 -3.69 -6.39 -8.08
C LEU A 134 -2.78 -5.24 -8.52
N LEU A 135 -3.13 -4.45 -9.53
CA LEU A 135 -2.32 -3.31 -9.97
C LEU A 135 -2.13 -2.25 -8.88
N LEU A 136 -3.16 -2.02 -8.05
CA LEU A 136 -3.08 -1.12 -6.90
C LEU A 136 -2.25 -1.69 -5.75
N GLY A 137 -1.73 -2.90 -5.90
CA GLY A 137 -0.74 -3.48 -5.02
C GLY A 137 -1.33 -4.31 -3.89
N PHE A 138 -2.44 -5.01 -4.12
CA PHE A 138 -2.95 -6.01 -3.18
C PHE A 138 -2.02 -7.22 -3.07
N HIS A 139 -1.50 -7.53 -1.89
CA HIS A 139 -0.58 -8.65 -1.69
C HIS A 139 -1.24 -9.89 -1.07
N GLY A 140 -2.38 -9.71 -0.39
CA GLY A 140 -3.07 -10.74 0.37
C GLY A 140 -2.43 -11.05 1.72
N GLN A 141 -1.76 -10.09 2.36
CA GLN A 141 -0.95 -10.34 3.57
C GLN A 141 -1.64 -9.91 4.87
N TYR A 142 -2.44 -10.81 5.44
CA TYR A 142 -2.67 -10.94 6.90
C TYR A 142 -2.58 -12.43 7.27
N GLY A 143 -1.36 -12.92 7.53
CA GLY A 143 -1.08 -14.31 7.89
C GLY A 143 0.36 -14.75 7.58
N ALA A 144 0.81 -15.82 8.24
CA ALA A 144 2.21 -16.26 8.35
C ALA A 144 2.95 -16.70 7.06
N GLN A 145 2.36 -16.53 5.88
CA GLN A 145 2.97 -16.89 4.59
C GLN A 145 2.61 -15.81 3.57
N ALA A 146 3.60 -14.98 3.23
CA ALA A 146 3.46 -14.05 2.12
C ALA A 146 3.26 -14.83 0.82
N ILE A 147 2.30 -14.41 -0.01
CA ILE A 147 2.24 -14.89 -1.40
C ILE A 147 3.56 -14.52 -2.08
N ASN A 148 4.16 -15.49 -2.77
CA ASN A 148 5.38 -15.27 -3.52
C ASN A 148 5.14 -14.24 -4.62
N LEU A 149 6.05 -13.27 -4.76
CA LEU A 149 6.02 -12.24 -5.80
C LEU A 149 5.80 -12.83 -7.20
N GLN A 150 6.41 -13.98 -7.49
CA GLN A 150 6.22 -14.71 -8.74
C GLN A 150 4.77 -15.16 -8.97
N GLN A 151 4.08 -15.64 -7.93
CA GLN A 151 2.68 -16.07 -8.05
C GLN A 151 1.75 -14.87 -8.31
N ARG A 152 2.05 -13.72 -7.69
CA ARG A 152 1.32 -12.47 -7.94
C ARG A 152 1.52 -12.00 -9.38
N GLU A 153 2.74 -12.03 -9.90
CA GLU A 153 3.05 -11.67 -11.29
C GLU A 153 2.34 -12.58 -12.28
N GLN A 154 2.40 -13.90 -12.10
CA GLN A 154 1.68 -14.87 -12.95
C GLN A 154 0.17 -14.64 -12.94
N THR A 155 -0.41 -14.35 -11.76
CA THR A 155 -1.85 -14.07 -11.65
C THR A 155 -2.22 -12.78 -12.37
N LEU A 156 -1.38 -11.74 -12.24
CA LEU A 156 -1.57 -10.46 -12.91
C LEU A 156 -1.45 -10.58 -14.43
N GLU A 157 -0.49 -11.37 -14.91
CA GLU A 157 -0.30 -11.65 -16.34
C GLU A 157 -1.53 -12.36 -16.92
N ALA A 158 -2.00 -13.42 -16.28
CA ALA A 158 -3.20 -14.16 -16.70
C ALA A 158 -4.47 -13.27 -16.74
N LEU A 159 -4.58 -12.29 -15.85
CA LEU A 159 -5.66 -11.30 -15.88
C LEU A 159 -5.46 -10.27 -17.00
N THR A 160 -4.23 -9.84 -17.24
CA THR A 160 -3.88 -8.85 -18.27
C THR A 160 -4.19 -9.35 -19.67
N GLU A 161 -4.04 -10.66 -19.93
CA GLU A 161 -4.41 -11.27 -21.21
C GLU A 161 -5.91 -11.22 -21.52
N ARG A 162 -6.76 -11.04 -20.50
CA ARG A 162 -8.23 -11.14 -20.61
C ARG A 162 -8.98 -9.83 -20.42
N VAL A 163 -8.30 -8.81 -19.91
CA VAL A 163 -8.90 -7.52 -19.54
C VAL A 163 -8.37 -6.45 -20.47
N MET A 164 -9.25 -5.54 -20.91
CA MET A 164 -8.80 -4.40 -21.69
C MET A 164 -7.84 -3.52 -20.88
N PRO A 165 -6.76 -3.01 -21.50
CA PRO A 165 -5.86 -2.07 -20.84
C PRO A 165 -6.66 -0.88 -20.29
N PHE A 166 -6.18 -0.32 -19.19
CA PHE A 166 -6.77 0.89 -18.61
C PHE A 166 -6.91 1.94 -19.72
N LYS A 167 -8.14 2.41 -19.97
CA LYS A 167 -8.39 3.49 -20.92
C LYS A 167 -7.96 4.81 -20.27
N VAL A 168 -6.65 5.00 -20.09
CA VAL A 168 -6.15 6.32 -19.69
C VAL A 168 -6.23 7.15 -20.95
N ALA A 169 -7.33 7.88 -21.15
CA ALA A 169 -7.27 9.06 -21.98
C ALA A 169 -6.32 10.02 -21.27
N LEU A 170 -5.01 9.91 -21.55
CA LEU A 170 -4.02 10.89 -21.13
C LEU A 170 -4.15 12.08 -22.08
N PRO A 171 -4.71 13.23 -21.66
CA PRO A 171 -4.45 14.45 -22.38
C PRO A 171 -3.00 14.83 -22.01
N GLY A 172 -2.05 14.41 -22.85
CA GLY A 172 -0.67 14.89 -22.82
C GLY A 172 0.13 14.59 -21.54
N THR A 173 1.06 13.64 -21.65
CA THR A 173 2.36 13.70 -20.96
C THR A 173 2.32 13.87 -19.44
N LEU A 174 1.85 12.85 -18.72
CA LEU A 174 2.21 12.70 -17.31
C LEU A 174 3.35 11.68 -17.21
N LEU A 175 4.57 12.23 -17.27
CA LEU A 175 5.79 11.57 -16.85
C LEU A 175 5.61 11.15 -15.38
N SER A 176 5.38 9.87 -15.13
CA SER A 176 5.36 9.30 -13.79
C SER A 176 6.78 9.34 -13.21
N LYS A 177 7.15 10.47 -12.57
CA LYS A 177 8.23 10.44 -11.58
C LYS A 177 7.74 9.58 -10.42
N THR A 178 8.29 8.38 -10.32
CA THR A 178 8.19 7.54 -9.15
C THR A 178 8.58 8.37 -7.92
N GLY A 179 7.58 8.70 -7.11
CA GLY A 179 7.74 9.36 -5.83
C GLY A 179 8.54 8.44 -4.91
N ARG A 180 9.84 8.67 -4.85
CA ARG A 180 10.74 8.06 -3.87
C ARG A 180 10.24 8.51 -2.48
N VAL A 181 9.62 7.59 -1.74
CA VAL A 181 9.25 7.80 -0.34
C VAL A 181 10.49 8.29 0.40
N ARG A 182 10.41 9.53 0.88
CA ARG A 182 11.51 10.26 1.50
C ARG A 182 11.64 9.84 2.96
N GLY A 183 11.94 8.57 3.19
CA GLY A 183 12.44 8.08 4.48
C GLY A 183 13.92 8.44 4.61
N ASN A 184 14.31 9.08 5.71
CA ASN A 184 15.65 9.59 6.07
C ASN A 184 16.83 9.08 5.20
N ALA A 185 16.99 9.67 4.02
CA ALA A 185 18.04 9.32 3.07
C ALA A 185 19.43 9.85 3.47
N LEU A 186 19.50 10.73 4.47
CA LEU A 186 20.75 11.32 4.94
C LEU A 186 21.69 10.31 5.61
N LEU A 187 21.17 9.21 6.17
CA LEU A 187 21.97 8.17 6.83
C LEU A 187 22.41 7.02 5.91
N ARG A 188 22.03 7.05 4.63
CA ARG A 188 22.35 5.99 3.65
C ARG A 188 23.32 6.41 2.55
N SER A 189 23.84 7.64 2.60
CA SER A 189 24.91 8.07 1.70
C SER A 189 26.26 7.59 2.24
N PRO A 190 27.12 6.91 1.45
CA PRO A 190 28.47 6.54 1.92
C PRO A 190 29.28 7.77 2.36
N TRP A 191 28.95 8.96 1.84
CA TRP A 191 29.57 10.23 2.20
C TRP A 191 29.30 10.69 3.65
N SER A 192 28.17 10.31 4.25
CA SER A 192 27.91 10.67 5.66
C SER A 192 28.83 9.91 6.61
N TRP A 193 29.17 8.66 6.28
CA TRP A 193 30.15 7.87 7.03
C TRP A 193 31.57 8.43 6.90
N VAL A 194 31.93 8.95 5.72
CA VAL A 194 33.22 9.64 5.52
C VAL A 194 33.31 10.91 6.37
N LEU A 195 32.26 11.73 6.40
CA LEU A 195 32.23 12.93 7.25
C LEU A 195 32.34 12.60 8.74
N ILE A 196 31.62 11.57 9.21
CA ILE A 196 31.70 11.11 10.60
C ILE A 196 33.12 10.63 10.93
N ALA A 197 33.74 9.85 10.05
CA ALA A 197 35.11 9.37 10.25
C ALA A 197 36.12 10.54 10.36
N ILE A 198 35.97 11.58 9.53
CA ILE A 198 36.82 12.78 9.58
C ILE A 198 36.65 13.52 10.92
N VAL A 199 35.40 13.70 11.39
CA VAL A 199 35.12 14.38 12.66
C VAL A 199 35.70 13.60 13.84
N VAL A 200 35.59 12.27 13.84
CA VAL A 200 36.18 11.43 14.89
C VAL A 200 37.70 11.55 14.92
N VAL A 201 38.36 11.47 13.76
CA VAL A 201 39.82 11.62 13.66
C VAL A 201 40.27 13.01 14.14
N ALA A 202 39.58 14.07 13.73
CA ALA A 202 39.87 15.43 14.18
C ALA A 202 39.69 15.60 15.69
N GLY A 203 38.64 14.99 16.26
CA GLY A 203 38.40 15.00 17.71
C GLY A 203 39.49 14.28 18.49
N VAL A 204 39.92 13.10 18.03
CA VAL A 204 41.03 12.34 18.65
C VAL A 204 42.34 13.12 18.54
N TRP A 205 42.61 13.74 17.39
CA TRP A 205 43.80 14.58 17.19
C TRP A 205 43.83 15.77 18.15
N TRP A 206 42.71 16.49 18.26
CA TRP A 206 42.59 17.65 19.14
C TRP A 206 42.70 17.27 20.62
N GLY A 207 42.03 16.19 21.01
CA GLY A 207 42.12 15.65 22.37
C GLY A 207 43.54 15.21 22.72
N GLY A 208 44.22 14.51 21.79
CA GLY A 208 45.62 14.13 21.94
C GLY A 208 46.56 15.33 22.05
N HIS A 209 46.34 16.37 21.24
CA HIS A 209 47.14 17.60 21.28
C HIS A 209 46.98 18.34 22.62
N LEU A 210 45.75 18.48 23.13
CA LEU A 210 45.49 19.11 24.42
C LEU A 210 46.09 18.29 25.58
N TRP A 211 46.00 16.96 25.50
CA TRP A 211 46.59 16.08 26.51
C TRP A 211 48.12 16.15 26.50
N LEU A 212 48.75 16.20 25.30
CA LEU A 212 50.19 16.41 25.15
C LEU A 212 50.63 17.77 25.72
N GLN A 213 49.89 18.84 25.44
CA GLN A 213 50.19 20.16 26.01
C GLN A 213 50.06 20.17 27.54
N HIS A 214 49.05 19.47 28.10
CA HIS A 214 48.90 19.34 29.53
C HIS A 214 50.05 18.52 30.15
N ALA A 215 50.43 17.40 29.53
CA ALA A 215 51.52 16.54 29.97
C ALA A 215 52.89 17.25 29.90
N ILE A 216 53.14 18.02 28.84
CA ILE A 216 54.35 18.84 28.68
C ILE A 216 54.38 19.94 29.74
N SER A 217 53.26 20.59 30.04
CA SER A 217 53.18 21.64 31.08
C SER A 217 53.41 21.11 32.50
N GLN A 218 53.10 19.83 32.77
CA GLN A 218 53.34 19.20 34.07
C GLN A 218 54.77 18.71 34.26
N GLN A 219 55.49 18.36 33.18
CA GLN A 219 56.87 17.83 33.28
C GLN A 219 57.98 18.89 33.13
N LEU A 220 57.66 20.13 32.75
CA LEU A 220 58.63 21.24 32.65
C LEU A 220 58.20 22.46 33.49
N PRO A 221 58.20 22.39 34.84
CA PRO A 221 58.16 23.58 35.67
C PRO A 221 59.57 24.20 35.69
N GLY A 222 59.86 25.04 34.70
CA GLY A 222 61.03 25.92 34.73
C GLY A 222 61.92 25.79 33.50
N LEU A 223 61.75 26.73 32.58
CA LEU A 223 62.82 27.53 32.01
C LEU A 223 62.15 28.80 31.46
N HIS A 224 62.23 29.85 32.28
CA HIS A 224 62.16 31.23 31.80
C HIS A 224 63.32 31.51 30.84
#